data_AF-A0A926A4Z3-F1
#
_entry.id   AF-A0A926A4Z3-F1
#
_cell.length_a   1.000
_cell.length_b   1.000
_cell.length_c   1.000
_cell.angle_alpha   90.00
_cell.angle_beta   90.00
_cell.angle_gamma   90.00
#
_symmetry.space_group_name_H-M   'P 1'
#
loop_
_entity.id
_entity.type
_entity.pdbx_description
1 polymer ?
#
loop_
_entity_poly.entity_id
_entity_poly.type
_entity_poly.pdbx_seq_one_letter_code
_entity_poly.pdbx_strand_id
1 'polypeptide(L)'
;MTDFVSTGSLPTPQRVQELVDEAHARFRGSREGAVSAVYPALATVPPDLFGVAVAGVAGAVYRAGDAGTEFAIMSVAKPFVFALVCDALGPADAPRRVGANATGLAFNSATAVERSGDGRTNPMVNAGAIATAGLVPGRSLEDRW
;
A
#
# COMPACT_ATOMS: atom_id res chain seq x y z
N MET A 1 3.96 3.43 -31.70
CA MET A 1 4.97 2.66 -30.95
C MET A 1 5.37 3.52 -29.77
N THR A 2 4.92 3.19 -28.57
CA THR A 2 5.36 3.84 -27.34
C THR A 2 6.76 3.35 -27.01
N ASP A 3 7.74 4.26 -26.99
CA ASP A 3 9.11 3.96 -26.58
C ASP A 3 9.11 3.40 -25.16
N PHE A 4 9.61 2.18 -25.01
CA PHE A 4 9.82 1.58 -23.70
C PHE A 4 11.11 2.17 -23.13
N VAL A 5 11.00 2.93 -22.05
CA VAL A 5 12.16 3.39 -21.29
C VAL A 5 12.69 2.21 -20.49
N SER A 6 13.72 1.53 -21.01
CA SER A 6 14.42 0.47 -20.29
C SER A 6 15.47 1.07 -19.35
N THR A 7 15.39 0.76 -18.06
CA THR A 7 16.37 1.17 -17.05
C THR A 7 17.53 0.17 -16.90
N GLY A 8 17.63 -0.84 -17.77
CA GLY A 8 18.67 -1.86 -17.75
C GLY A 8 18.13 -3.28 -17.92
N SER A 9 19.01 -4.28 -17.77
CA SER A 9 18.63 -5.69 -17.71
C SER A 9 18.34 -6.11 -16.27
N LEU A 10 17.31 -6.93 -16.09
CA LEU A 10 17.04 -7.53 -14.79
C LEU A 10 18.14 -8.55 -14.43
N PRO A 11 18.50 -8.67 -13.13
CA PRO A 11 19.39 -9.74 -12.67
C PRO A 11 18.80 -11.12 -12.96
N THR A 12 19.67 -12.14 -12.98
CA THR A 12 19.22 -13.54 -13.14
C THR A 12 18.29 -13.94 -11.99
N PRO A 13 17.36 -14.88 -12.20
CA PRO A 13 16.49 -15.39 -11.14
C PRO A 13 17.24 -15.83 -9.88
N GLN A 14 18.39 -16.49 -10.05
CA GLN A 14 19.25 -16.91 -8.95
C GLN A 14 19.75 -15.72 -8.15
N ARG A 15 20.19 -14.66 -8.85
CA ARG A 15 20.67 -13.45 -8.18
C ARG A 15 19.57 -12.71 -7.44
N VAL A 16 18.32 -12.72 -7.96
CA VAL A 16 17.18 -12.16 -7.23
C VAL A 16 16.90 -12.94 -5.95
N GLN A 17 16.89 -14.27 -6.02
CA GLN A 17 16.69 -15.12 -4.84
C GLN A 17 17.77 -14.88 -3.78
N GLU A 18 19.06 -14.85 -4.17
CA GLU A 18 20.18 -14.55 -3.27
C GLU A 18 20.00 -13.21 -2.54
N LEU A 19 19.55 -12.17 -3.25
CA LEU A 19 19.32 -10.85 -2.66
C LEU A 19 18.14 -10.84 -1.69
N VAL A 20 17.08 -11.61 -1.97
CA VAL A 20 15.94 -11.77 -1.07
C VAL A 20 16.36 -12.52 0.20
N ASP A 21 17.15 -13.58 0.06
CA ASP A 21 17.71 -14.34 1.18
C ASP A 21 18.66 -13.49 2.02
N GLU A 22 19.54 -12.70 1.38
CA GLU A 22 20.46 -11.77 2.03
C GLU A 22 19.70 -10.71 2.84
N ALA A 23 18.69 -10.07 2.23
CA ALA A 23 17.87 -9.07 2.90
C ALA A 23 17.15 -9.66 4.12
N HIS A 24 16.56 -10.85 3.98
CA HIS A 24 15.92 -11.54 5.09
C HIS A 24 16.94 -11.88 6.20
N ALA A 25 18.08 -12.48 5.86
CA ALA A 25 19.11 -12.84 6.83
C ALA A 25 19.68 -11.64 7.58
N ARG A 26 19.84 -10.50 6.89
CA ARG A 26 20.34 -9.25 7.47
C ARG A 26 19.41 -8.67 8.54
N PHE A 27 18.10 -8.76 8.34
CA PHE A 27 17.13 -8.04 9.19
C PHE A 27 16.30 -8.94 10.13
N ARG A 28 16.28 -10.28 9.94
CA ARG A 28 15.52 -11.21 10.80
C ARG A 28 15.87 -11.16 12.30
N GLY A 29 17.04 -10.64 12.64
CA GLY A 29 17.49 -10.46 14.02
C GLY A 29 17.02 -9.17 14.69
N SER A 30 16.44 -8.22 13.93
CA SER A 30 15.93 -6.98 14.51
C SER A 30 14.77 -7.26 15.45
N ARG A 31 14.77 -6.59 16.61
CA ARG A 31 13.72 -6.66 17.63
C ARG A 31 13.21 -5.26 17.99
N GLU A 32 13.47 -4.29 17.11
CA GLU A 32 13.01 -2.92 17.29
C GLU A 32 11.51 -2.80 17.03
N GLY A 33 10.88 -1.80 17.65
CA GLY A 33 9.44 -1.57 17.55
C GLY A 33 8.61 -2.42 18.53
N ALA A 34 7.29 -2.37 18.36
CA ALA A 34 6.34 -3.12 19.16
C ALA A 34 5.14 -3.50 18.31
N VAL A 35 4.57 -4.68 18.58
CA VAL A 35 3.30 -5.10 17.97
C VAL A 35 2.21 -4.09 18.34
N SER A 36 1.43 -3.66 17.35
CA SER A 36 0.36 -2.69 17.57
C SER A 36 -0.73 -3.29 18.47
N ALA A 37 -0.96 -2.66 19.62
CA ALA A 37 -2.04 -3.00 20.54
C ALA A 37 -3.34 -2.21 20.26
N VAL A 38 -3.40 -1.46 19.16
CA VAL A 38 -4.57 -0.63 18.81
C VAL A 38 -5.82 -1.48 18.56
N TYR A 39 -5.66 -2.67 17.99
CA TYR A 39 -6.74 -3.62 17.74
C TYR A 39 -6.40 -4.97 18.37
N PRO A 40 -7.34 -5.65 19.07
CA PRO A 40 -7.07 -6.94 19.71
C PRO A 40 -6.50 -8.00 18.75
N ALA A 41 -6.98 -8.02 17.50
CA ALA A 41 -6.51 -8.96 16.49
C ALA A 41 -5.05 -8.73 16.05
N LEU A 42 -4.52 -7.50 16.17
CA LEU A 42 -3.12 -7.22 15.88
C LEU A 42 -2.21 -7.56 17.07
N ALA A 43 -2.71 -7.39 18.29
CA ALA A 43 -1.96 -7.63 19.52
C ALA A 43 -1.56 -9.11 19.71
N THR A 44 -2.25 -10.03 19.05
CA THR A 44 -1.99 -11.48 19.14
C THR A 44 -0.99 -11.99 18.10
N VAL A 45 -0.51 -11.13 17.21
CA VAL A 45 0.44 -11.53 16.14
C VAL A 45 1.81 -11.82 16.76
N PRO A 46 2.45 -12.97 16.44
CA PRO A 46 3.79 -13.26 16.95
C PRO A 46 4.80 -12.19 16.49
N PRO A 47 5.59 -11.61 17.41
CA PRO A 47 6.48 -10.48 17.11
C PRO A 47 7.72 -10.86 16.30
N ASP A 48 7.99 -12.16 16.15
CA ASP A 48 9.15 -12.72 15.45
C ASP A 48 8.89 -13.05 13.98
N LEU A 49 7.65 -12.89 13.50
CA LEU A 49 7.31 -13.08 12.09
C LEU A 49 8.04 -12.07 11.21
N PHE A 50 8.76 -12.57 10.21
CA PHE A 50 9.44 -11.73 9.23
C PHE A 50 9.52 -12.42 7.87
N GLY A 51 8.85 -11.82 6.88
CA GLY A 51 8.82 -12.32 5.51
C GLY A 51 9.23 -11.26 4.51
N VAL A 52 9.94 -11.67 3.46
CA VAL A 52 10.30 -10.81 2.31
C VAL A 52 9.84 -11.51 1.05
N ALA A 53 9.18 -10.76 0.15
CA ALA A 53 8.77 -11.26 -1.15
C ALA A 53 9.04 -10.23 -2.26
N VAL A 54 9.49 -10.72 -3.42
CA VAL A 54 9.64 -9.94 -4.65
C VAL A 54 8.86 -10.62 -5.75
N ALA A 55 7.95 -9.88 -6.40
CA ALA A 55 7.19 -10.36 -7.55
C ALA A 55 7.61 -9.57 -8.80
N GLY A 56 8.07 -10.28 -9.83
CA GLY A 56 8.38 -9.71 -11.13
C GLY A 56 7.13 -9.53 -11.99
N VAL A 57 7.16 -8.57 -12.92
CA VAL A 57 6.05 -8.30 -13.85
C VAL A 57 5.72 -9.47 -14.79
N ALA A 58 6.65 -10.43 -14.95
CA ALA A 58 6.45 -11.67 -15.70
C ALA A 58 5.92 -12.84 -14.83
N GLY A 59 5.57 -12.59 -13.56
CA GLY A 59 4.97 -13.58 -12.67
C GLY A 59 5.94 -14.41 -11.83
N ALA A 60 7.26 -14.25 -12.00
CA ALA A 60 8.25 -14.88 -11.12
C ALA A 60 8.15 -14.30 -9.70
N VAL A 61 8.16 -15.15 -8.68
CA VAL A 61 8.07 -14.75 -7.27
C VAL A 61 9.21 -15.37 -6.47
N TYR A 62 9.91 -14.55 -5.71
CA TYR A 62 11.03 -14.92 -4.85
C TYR A 62 10.66 -14.59 -3.40
N ARG A 63 10.95 -15.49 -2.47
CA ARG A 63 10.49 -15.38 -1.08
C ARG A 63 11.56 -15.85 -0.11
N ALA A 64 11.57 -15.27 1.09
CA ALA A 64 12.32 -15.74 2.25
C ALA A 64 11.53 -15.51 3.55
N GLY A 65 11.74 -16.38 4.54
CA GLY A 65 11.08 -16.30 5.84
C GLY A 65 9.58 -16.56 5.78
N ASP A 66 8.81 -15.82 6.60
CA ASP A 66 7.36 -15.99 6.79
C ASP A 66 6.52 -15.32 5.69
N ALA A 67 7.03 -15.23 4.46
CA ALA A 67 6.40 -14.53 3.35
C ALA A 67 5.05 -15.11 2.88
N GLY A 68 4.66 -16.29 3.39
CA GLY A 68 3.36 -16.90 3.17
C GLY A 68 2.33 -16.63 4.28
N THR A 69 2.72 -15.96 5.36
CA THR A 69 1.83 -15.71 6.50
C THR A 69 0.84 -14.60 6.19
N GLU A 70 -0.44 -14.88 6.34
CA GLU A 70 -1.50 -13.91 6.12
C GLU A 70 -1.57 -12.88 7.26
N PHE A 71 -1.87 -11.64 6.92
CA PHE A 71 -2.07 -10.56 7.88
C PHE A 71 -3.07 -9.52 7.35
N ALA A 72 -3.63 -8.70 8.25
CA ALA A 72 -4.54 -7.64 7.85
C ALA A 72 -3.84 -6.59 6.96
N ILE A 73 -4.41 -6.30 5.79
CA ILE A 73 -3.82 -5.36 4.82
C ILE A 73 -3.70 -3.91 5.34
N MET A 74 -4.58 -3.50 6.26
CA MET A 74 -4.58 -2.18 6.88
C MET A 74 -4.49 -1.03 5.84
N SER A 75 -3.74 0.03 6.13
CA SER A 75 -3.61 1.20 5.22
C SER A 75 -2.93 0.89 3.88
N VAL A 76 -2.35 -0.30 3.70
CA VAL A 76 -1.83 -0.74 2.40
C VAL A 76 -2.96 -0.93 1.38
N ALA A 77 -4.22 -1.05 1.82
CA ALA A 77 -5.39 -1.11 0.94
C ALA A 77 -5.67 0.18 0.16
N LYS A 78 -5.30 1.35 0.72
CA LYS A 78 -5.64 2.68 0.17
C LYS A 78 -5.25 2.89 -1.30
N PRO A 79 -4.02 2.59 -1.75
CA PRO A 79 -3.66 2.71 -3.16
C PRO A 79 -4.50 1.83 -4.09
N PHE A 80 -4.91 0.64 -3.65
CA PHE A 80 -5.75 -0.25 -4.46
C PHE A 80 -7.17 0.29 -4.63
N VAL A 81 -7.77 0.79 -3.55
CA VAL A 81 -9.09 1.44 -3.61
C VAL A 81 -9.03 2.69 -4.50
N PHE A 82 -7.95 3.47 -4.42
CA PHE A 82 -7.77 4.62 -5.30
C PHE A 82 -7.59 4.23 -6.77
N ALA A 83 -6.82 3.17 -7.05
CA ALA A 83 -6.67 2.66 -8.40
C ALA A 83 -8.02 2.22 -9.01
N LEU A 84 -8.87 1.54 -8.23
CA LEU A 84 -10.23 1.18 -8.65
C LEU A 84 -11.08 2.42 -8.99
N VAL A 85 -11.01 3.47 -8.18
CA VAL A 85 -11.73 4.72 -8.43
C VAL A 85 -11.18 5.45 -9.67
N CYS A 86 -9.86 5.44 -9.86
CA CYS A 86 -9.23 5.99 -11.07
C CYS A 86 -9.64 5.23 -12.34
N ASP A 87 -9.78 3.91 -12.27
CA ASP A 87 -10.27 3.09 -13.39
C ASP A 87 -11.72 3.44 -13.74
N ALA A 88 -12.58 3.59 -12.72
CA ALA A 88 -13.99 3.89 -12.90
C ALA A 88 -14.28 5.33 -13.38
N LEU A 89 -13.53 6.33 -12.89
CA LEU A 89 -13.78 7.76 -13.17
C LEU A 89 -12.80 8.36 -14.18
N GLY A 90 -11.72 7.66 -14.49
CA GLY A 90 -10.60 8.16 -15.28
C GLY A 90 -9.54 8.92 -14.45
N PRO A 91 -8.31 9.01 -14.98
CA PRO A 91 -7.14 9.50 -14.25
C PRO A 91 -7.16 11.00 -13.93
N ALA A 92 -8.04 11.79 -14.57
CA ALA A 92 -8.18 13.22 -14.30
C ALA A 92 -9.21 13.51 -13.19
N ASP A 93 -10.30 12.76 -13.15
CA ASP A 93 -11.44 13.08 -12.28
C ASP A 93 -11.27 12.58 -10.85
N ALA A 94 -10.62 11.43 -10.66
CA ALA A 94 -10.35 10.89 -9.33
C ALA A 94 -9.43 11.83 -8.49
N PRO A 95 -8.27 12.29 -9.00
CA PRO A 95 -7.46 13.30 -8.29
C PRO A 95 -8.18 14.62 -8.06
N ARG A 96 -9.02 15.07 -9.01
CA ARG A 96 -9.79 16.32 -8.86
C ARG A 96 -10.76 16.27 -7.67
N ARG A 97 -11.35 15.10 -7.40
CA ARG A 97 -12.33 14.91 -6.31
C ARG A 97 -11.69 14.68 -4.95
N VAL A 98 -10.56 13.97 -4.88
CA VAL A 98 -9.94 13.55 -3.61
C VAL A 98 -8.71 14.40 -3.24
N GLY A 99 -8.05 14.98 -4.24
CA GLY A 99 -6.74 15.60 -4.14
C GLY A 99 -5.60 14.60 -4.34
N ALA A 100 -4.39 15.12 -4.57
CA ALA A 100 -3.18 14.33 -4.81
C ALA A 100 -1.94 14.87 -4.07
N ASN A 101 -2.08 15.97 -3.34
CA ASN A 101 -0.94 16.65 -2.74
C ASN A 101 -0.62 16.08 -1.35
N ALA A 102 0.67 15.98 -1.04
CA ALA A 102 1.13 15.64 0.30
C ALA A 102 0.62 16.70 1.31
N THR A 103 0.15 16.23 2.46
CA THR A 103 -0.41 17.13 3.50
C THR A 103 0.66 17.76 4.38
N GLY A 104 1.86 17.16 4.43
CA GLY A 104 2.93 17.56 5.36
C GLY A 104 2.60 17.31 6.84
N LEU A 105 1.52 16.58 7.13
CA LEU A 105 1.00 16.31 8.47
C LEU A 105 0.85 14.81 8.70
N ALA A 106 0.60 14.41 9.95
CA ALA A 106 0.28 13.03 10.28
C ALA A 106 -0.91 12.50 9.45
N PHE A 107 -0.88 11.21 9.13
CA PHE A 107 -1.84 10.57 8.22
C PHE A 107 -3.31 10.64 8.66
N ASN A 108 -3.57 10.95 9.93
CA ASN A 108 -4.89 11.07 10.55
C ASN A 108 -5.22 12.50 11.01
N SER A 109 -4.41 13.50 10.63
CA SER A 109 -4.60 14.88 11.08
C SER A 109 -5.81 15.55 10.44
N ALA A 110 -6.81 15.94 11.25
CA ALA A 110 -7.95 16.73 10.78
C ALA A 110 -7.53 18.10 10.24
N THR A 111 -6.45 18.68 10.78
CA THR A 111 -5.88 19.95 10.32
C THR A 111 -5.49 19.94 8.85
N ALA A 112 -5.17 18.78 8.27
CA ALA A 112 -4.90 18.66 6.84
C ALA A 112 -6.14 18.99 5.99
N VAL A 113 -7.34 18.66 6.49
CA VAL A 113 -8.62 18.98 5.85
C VAL A 113 -8.96 20.44 6.09
N GLU A 114 -8.84 20.92 7.34
CA GLU A 114 -9.19 22.29 7.73
C GLU A 114 -8.37 23.37 7.01
N ARG A 115 -7.09 23.09 6.73
CA ARG A 115 -6.20 24.02 6.01
C ARG A 115 -6.35 23.95 4.49
N SER A 116 -7.03 22.94 3.98
CA SER A 116 -7.29 22.81 2.56
C SER A 116 -8.48 23.70 2.18
N GLY A 117 -8.28 24.63 1.24
CA GLY A 117 -9.32 25.58 0.83
C GLY A 117 -10.58 24.92 0.25
N ASP A 118 -10.49 23.65 -0.15
CA ASP A 118 -11.60 22.84 -0.65
C ASP A 118 -11.83 21.55 0.15
N GLY A 119 -11.14 21.39 1.29
CA GLY A 119 -11.20 20.21 2.16
C GLY A 119 -10.54 18.94 1.60
N ARG A 120 -9.97 18.97 0.39
CA ARG A 120 -9.36 17.81 -0.26
C ARG A 120 -7.93 17.62 0.22
N THR A 121 -7.45 16.37 0.24
CA THR A 121 -6.10 16.02 0.70
C THR A 121 -5.41 15.11 -0.32
N ASN A 122 -5.24 13.83 0.01
CA ASN A 122 -4.79 12.79 -0.90
C ASN A 122 -5.32 11.41 -0.43
N PRO A 123 -5.45 10.44 -1.34
CA PRO A 123 -5.99 9.11 -1.02
C PRO A 123 -5.18 8.29 -0.01
N MET A 124 -3.95 8.69 0.34
CA MET A 124 -3.08 7.91 1.25
C MET A 124 -3.28 8.26 2.73
N VAL A 125 -3.87 9.42 3.04
CA VAL A 125 -4.27 9.79 4.41
C VAL A 125 -5.70 9.31 4.71
N ASN A 126 -6.04 9.18 6.00
CA ASN A 126 -7.33 8.58 6.41
C ASN A 126 -8.54 9.34 5.84
N ALA A 127 -8.53 10.68 5.89
CA ALA A 127 -9.62 11.50 5.36
C ALA A 127 -9.81 11.28 3.85
N GLY A 128 -8.72 11.30 3.06
CA GLY A 128 -8.79 11.07 1.63
C GLY A 128 -9.13 9.62 1.26
N ALA A 129 -8.68 8.63 2.04
CA ALA A 129 -9.08 7.24 1.86
C ALA A 129 -10.59 7.03 2.08
N ILE A 130 -11.17 7.66 3.11
CA ILE A 130 -12.63 7.64 3.36
C ILE A 130 -13.37 8.31 2.20
N ALA A 131 -12.90 9.48 1.74
CA ALA A 131 -13.49 10.15 0.58
C ALA A 131 -13.40 9.29 -0.69
N THR A 132 -12.28 8.59 -0.89
CA THR A 132 -12.07 7.67 -2.02
C THR A 132 -13.03 6.47 -1.95
N ALA A 133 -13.20 5.87 -0.77
CA ALA A 133 -14.16 4.78 -0.58
C ALA A 133 -15.60 5.20 -0.94
N GLY A 134 -15.97 6.45 -0.67
CA GLY A 134 -17.27 7.01 -1.08
C GLY A 134 -17.46 7.14 -2.60
N LEU A 135 -16.39 7.06 -3.39
CA LEU A 135 -16.39 7.13 -4.86
C LEU A 135 -16.32 5.76 -5.53
N VAL A 136 -16.22 4.66 -4.77
CA VAL A 136 -16.19 3.31 -5.32
C VAL A 136 -17.50 3.05 -6.08
N PRO A 137 -17.42 2.57 -7.35
CA PRO A 137 -18.61 2.31 -8.15
C PRO A 137 -19.45 1.18 -7.53
N GLY A 138 -20.77 1.31 -7.60
CA GLY A 138 -21.70 0.31 -7.08
C GLY A 138 -23.05 0.93 -6.71
N ARG A 139 -24.14 0.17 -6.91
CA ARG A 139 -25.52 0.63 -6.65
C ARG A 139 -25.95 0.36 -5.21
N SER A 140 -25.31 -0.59 -4.54
CA SER A 140 -25.53 -0.94 -3.14
C SER A 140 -24.22 -0.86 -2.34
N LEU A 141 -24.31 -1.00 -1.01
CA LEU A 141 -23.11 -1.15 -0.17
C LEU A 141 -22.39 -2.48 -0.44
N GLU A 142 -23.14 -3.53 -0.78
CA GLU A 142 -22.61 -4.84 -1.13
C GLU A 142 -21.87 -4.80 -2.47
N ASP A 143 -22.38 -4.06 -3.46
CA ASP A 143 -21.71 -3.89 -4.76
C ASP A 143 -20.36 -3.16 -4.62
N ARG A 144 -20.24 -2.28 -3.62
CA ARG A 144 -19.04 -1.47 -3.36
C ARG A 144 -18.02 -2.20 -2.49
N TRP A 145 -18.46 -3.24 -1.78
CA TRP A 145 -17.64 -4.06 -0.89
C TRP A 145 -16.97 -5.18 -1.65
#